data_AF-A0A9N9BMP2-F1
#
_entry.id   AF-A0A9N9BMP2-F1
#
_cell.length_a   1.000
_cell.length_b   1.000
_cell.length_c   1.000
_cell.angle_alpha   90.00
_cell.angle_beta   90.00
_cell.angle_gamma   90.00
#
_symmetry.space_group_name_H-M   'P 1'
#
loop_
_entity.id
_entity.type
_entity.pdbx_description
1 polymer ?
#
loop_
_entity_poly.entity_id
_entity_poly.type
_entity_poly.pdbx_seq_one_letter_code
_entity_poly.pdbx_strand_id
1 'polypeptide(L)'
;MTLTTMKKPQKKNIQGDIIDSSTDNDIIIRETPPTSNFSALVEKKMLNDKSVKVLDVGCGPGTWLLEMSSEFPKYDTFDFVHMRFLCIAFTEDEWEHKVIPELTRLVKPGGYIEIMEADLQFKHLGNNGRIFLNAWLQDLNSRFINPLIIHKLEGYLHATPALHNIVLEHRPNPVGDWGGRIGKVAADIFVSLIRSLETRIIDRMGLTSAEFQELIEFAAHEFNEQNTYAESYRIYARKICDDDGIEAGSSTLTSPTAMMSSVDAETRHSKELPQKYYTFY
;
A
#
# COMPACT_ATOMS: atom_id res chain seq x y z
N MET A 1 -2.92 58.86 -18.51
CA MET A 1 -2.45 57.78 -17.61
C MET A 1 -3.67 57.07 -17.04
N THR A 2 -4.03 55.90 -17.57
CA THR A 2 -4.68 54.82 -16.80
C THR A 2 -4.41 53.52 -17.55
N LEU A 3 -3.59 52.64 -16.96
CA LEU A 3 -3.33 51.28 -17.42
C LEU A 3 -4.19 50.36 -16.56
N THR A 4 -5.16 49.66 -17.17
CA THR A 4 -5.86 48.55 -16.53
C THR A 4 -5.45 47.26 -17.24
N THR A 5 -4.72 46.43 -16.52
CA THR A 5 -4.04 45.22 -16.99
C THR A 5 -5.05 44.09 -17.26
N MET A 6 -5.01 43.50 -18.45
CA MET A 6 -5.77 42.28 -18.79
C MET A 6 -5.18 41.06 -18.05
N LYS A 7 -6.01 40.31 -17.32
CA LYS A 7 -5.64 39.00 -16.76
C LYS A 7 -5.55 37.96 -17.88
N LYS A 8 -4.48 37.15 -17.88
CA LYS A 8 -4.29 36.02 -18.81
C LYS A 8 -5.28 34.88 -18.50
N PRO A 9 -5.72 34.10 -19.51
CA PRO A 9 -6.67 33.00 -19.32
C PRO A 9 -6.00 31.77 -18.69
N GLN A 10 -6.68 31.13 -17.73
CA GLN A 10 -6.28 29.85 -17.12
C GLN A 10 -6.63 28.67 -18.04
N LYS A 11 -5.74 27.67 -18.15
CA LYS A 11 -6.00 26.42 -18.90
C LYS A 11 -6.77 25.42 -18.02
N LYS A 12 -7.82 24.81 -18.58
CA LYS A 12 -8.58 23.71 -17.98
C LYS A 12 -8.25 22.40 -18.68
N ASN A 13 -8.21 21.29 -17.94
CA ASN A 13 -8.21 19.93 -18.50
C ASN A 13 -9.66 19.48 -18.83
N ILE A 14 -9.78 18.40 -19.61
CA ILE A 14 -10.98 17.71 -20.13
C ILE A 14 -12.00 17.37 -19.02
N GLN A 15 -11.59 17.33 -17.74
CA GLN A 15 -12.46 17.09 -16.59
C GLN A 15 -13.03 18.37 -15.92
N GLY A 16 -12.56 19.57 -16.30
CA GLY A 16 -13.06 20.85 -15.79
C GLY A 16 -12.33 21.43 -14.57
N ASP A 17 -11.30 20.74 -14.06
CA ASP A 17 -10.54 21.16 -12.87
C ASP A 17 -9.72 22.45 -13.11
N ILE A 18 -9.63 23.28 -12.07
CA ILE A 18 -8.81 24.50 -12.07
C ILE A 18 -7.39 24.11 -11.65
N ILE A 19 -6.45 24.24 -12.57
CA ILE A 19 -5.01 24.07 -12.30
C ILE A 19 -4.48 25.43 -11.81
N ASP A 20 -4.15 25.55 -10.53
CA ASP A 20 -3.31 26.67 -10.08
C ASP A 20 -1.86 26.38 -10.53
N SER A 21 -1.31 27.32 -11.28
CA SER A 21 -0.02 27.15 -11.99
C SER A 21 1.11 27.90 -11.26
N SER A 22 1.04 28.02 -9.95
CA SER A 22 1.99 28.82 -9.17
C SER A 22 3.05 28.04 -8.39
N THR A 23 3.05 26.71 -8.38
CA THR A 23 4.19 25.91 -7.86
C THR A 23 4.31 24.58 -8.60
N ASP A 24 5.51 24.28 -9.08
CA ASP A 24 5.91 23.15 -9.94
C ASP A 24 5.92 21.77 -9.23
N ASN A 25 5.03 21.52 -8.26
CA ASN A 25 4.90 20.21 -7.59
C ASN A 25 3.42 19.79 -7.57
N ASP A 26 3.12 18.66 -8.21
CA ASP A 26 1.78 18.06 -8.28
C ASP A 26 1.30 17.56 -6.90
N ILE A 27 0.87 18.48 -6.02
CA ILE A 27 0.08 18.16 -4.83
C ILE A 27 -1.38 18.09 -5.26
N ILE A 28 -1.93 16.89 -5.40
CA ILE A 28 -3.34 16.71 -5.77
C ILE A 28 -4.20 16.72 -4.50
N ILE A 29 -4.82 17.87 -4.21
CA ILE A 29 -5.96 17.94 -3.29
C ILE A 29 -7.17 17.36 -4.03
N ARG A 30 -7.59 16.14 -3.69
CA ARG A 30 -8.81 15.55 -4.25
C ARG A 30 -10.02 15.89 -3.37
N GLU A 31 -11.04 16.49 -3.98
CA GLU A 31 -12.42 16.36 -3.51
C GLU A 31 -13.07 15.19 -4.28
N THR A 32 -13.28 14.07 -3.62
CA THR A 32 -13.86 12.86 -4.23
C THR A 32 -15.39 12.85 -4.07
N PRO A 33 -16.17 12.57 -5.13
CA PRO A 33 -17.62 12.43 -5.02
C PRO A 33 -18.03 11.25 -4.11
N PRO A 34 -19.19 11.31 -3.42
CA PRO A 34 -19.59 10.35 -2.38
C PRO A 34 -19.79 8.90 -2.83
N THR A 35 -19.67 8.57 -4.11
CA THR A 35 -20.02 7.27 -4.69
C THR A 35 -18.85 6.55 -5.38
N SER A 36 -17.61 7.02 -5.23
CA SER A 36 -16.46 6.30 -5.80
C SER A 36 -16.04 5.11 -4.92
N ASN A 37 -15.69 3.98 -5.56
CA ASN A 37 -15.08 2.79 -4.95
C ASN A 37 -13.71 3.04 -4.29
N PHE A 38 -13.28 4.30 -4.21
CA PHE A 38 -12.02 4.76 -3.66
C PHE A 38 -12.20 5.72 -2.47
N SER A 39 -13.43 5.98 -2.03
CA SER A 39 -13.69 6.87 -0.89
C SER A 39 -13.47 6.15 0.45
N ALA A 40 -12.54 6.66 1.24
CA ALA A 40 -12.41 6.29 2.64
C ALA A 40 -13.66 6.73 3.41
N LEU A 41 -14.14 5.91 4.35
CA LEU A 41 -15.24 6.28 5.26
C LEU A 41 -14.90 7.53 6.10
N VAL A 42 -13.61 7.83 6.28
CA VAL A 42 -13.08 8.99 7.00
C VAL A 42 -13.30 10.30 6.22
N GLU A 43 -13.17 10.29 4.87
CA GLU A 43 -13.46 11.47 4.04
C GLU A 43 -14.89 11.97 4.28
N LYS A 44 -15.87 11.05 4.33
CA LYS A 44 -17.29 11.39 4.52
C LYS A 44 -17.63 11.93 5.91
N LYS A 45 -16.88 11.56 6.96
CA LYS A 45 -17.06 12.10 8.32
C LYS A 45 -16.37 13.44 8.52
N MET A 46 -15.23 13.67 7.86
CA MET A 46 -14.41 14.87 8.04
C MET A 46 -14.92 16.09 7.24
N LEU A 47 -15.60 15.86 6.10
CA LEU A 47 -16.03 16.91 5.16
C LEU A 47 -17.25 17.75 5.59
N ASN A 48 -17.89 17.44 6.73
CA ASN A 48 -19.19 18.04 7.06
C ASN A 48 -19.15 19.42 7.75
N ASP A 49 -17.99 19.97 8.16
CA ASP A 49 -18.03 21.30 8.83
C ASP A 49 -16.73 22.13 8.89
N LYS A 50 -15.58 21.68 8.36
CA LYS A 50 -14.30 22.42 8.44
C LYS A 50 -13.41 22.22 7.21
N SER A 51 -12.54 23.19 6.94
CA SER A 51 -11.42 23.01 6.02
C SER A 51 -10.44 21.98 6.59
N VAL A 52 -10.36 20.80 5.98
CA VAL A 52 -9.50 19.68 6.40
C VAL A 52 -8.17 19.75 5.65
N LYS A 53 -7.04 19.55 6.35
CA LYS A 53 -5.73 19.38 5.72
C LYS A 53 -5.43 17.90 5.52
N VAL A 54 -5.41 17.47 4.27
CA VAL A 54 -5.10 16.10 3.85
C VAL A 54 -3.69 16.05 3.25
N LEU A 55 -2.90 15.06 3.67
CA LEU A 55 -1.66 14.67 3.01
C LEU A 55 -1.87 13.33 2.29
N ASP A 56 -1.68 13.30 0.98
CA ASP A 56 -1.71 12.07 0.18
C ASP A 56 -0.30 11.65 -0.21
N VAL A 57 0.14 10.49 0.27
CA VAL A 57 1.48 9.94 0.12
C VAL A 57 1.42 8.71 -0.79
N GLY A 58 2.05 8.77 -1.97
CA GLY A 58 2.19 7.57 -2.80
C GLY A 58 2.55 7.82 -4.27
N CYS A 59 3.75 8.35 -4.55
CA CYS A 59 4.18 8.56 -5.95
C CYS A 59 5.66 8.24 -6.25
N GLY A 60 6.41 7.50 -5.43
CA GLY A 60 7.84 7.33 -5.74
C GLY A 60 8.67 6.35 -4.89
N PRO A 61 9.97 6.20 -5.24
CA PRO A 61 10.87 5.14 -4.78
C PRO A 61 11.39 5.27 -3.34
N GLY A 62 10.59 5.79 -2.41
CA GLY A 62 10.94 5.82 -0.99
C GLY A 62 11.83 6.99 -0.52
N THR A 63 12.10 8.00 -1.36
CA THR A 63 12.71 9.28 -0.92
C THR A 63 11.79 10.11 0.00
N TRP A 64 10.53 9.68 0.09
CA TRP A 64 9.46 10.30 0.86
C TRP A 64 9.84 10.68 2.29
N LEU A 65 10.52 9.80 3.03
CA LEU A 65 10.84 10.06 4.43
C LEU A 65 11.73 11.31 4.58
N LEU A 66 12.70 11.47 3.67
CA LEU A 66 13.61 12.63 3.67
C LEU A 66 12.88 13.90 3.24
N GLU A 67 12.02 13.80 2.22
CA GLU A 67 11.21 14.91 1.73
C GLU A 67 10.27 15.42 2.83
N MET A 68 9.51 14.54 3.50
CA MET A 68 8.56 14.95 4.55
C MET A 68 9.24 15.57 5.77
N SER A 69 10.35 15.00 6.22
CA SER A 69 11.10 15.58 7.35
C SER A 69 11.65 16.97 6.99
N SER A 70 12.01 17.22 5.73
CA SER A 70 12.53 18.52 5.26
C SER A 70 11.44 19.56 4.96
N GLU A 71 10.34 19.14 4.32
CA GLU A 71 9.25 20.02 3.87
C GLU A 71 8.25 20.31 4.99
N PHE A 72 8.04 19.36 5.89
CA PHE A 72 7.10 19.46 7.01
C PHE A 72 7.80 19.24 8.35
N PRO A 73 8.73 20.13 8.76
CA PRO A 73 9.44 20.01 10.04
C PRO A 73 8.53 20.20 11.26
N LYS A 74 7.30 20.70 11.05
CA LYS A 74 6.32 20.92 12.12
C LYS A 74 5.54 19.64 12.43
N TYR A 75 5.31 19.42 13.72
CA TYR A 75 4.40 18.40 14.22
C TYR A 75 2.94 18.81 13.97
N ASP A 76 2.03 17.84 13.97
CA ASP A 76 0.58 18.08 14.06
C ASP A 76 0.05 19.04 12.97
N THR A 77 0.41 18.76 11.72
CA THR A 77 0.08 19.64 10.58
C THR A 77 -1.21 19.23 9.89
N PHE A 78 -1.47 17.93 9.79
CA PHE A 78 -2.54 17.36 8.96
C PHE A 78 -3.64 16.74 9.81
N ASP A 79 -4.89 16.92 9.35
CA ASP A 79 -6.06 16.30 9.96
C ASP A 79 -6.21 14.84 9.48
N PHE A 80 -5.69 14.54 8.28
CA PHE A 80 -5.66 13.21 7.70
C PHE A 80 -4.36 12.98 6.91
N VAL A 81 -3.69 11.85 7.14
CA VAL A 81 -2.50 11.42 6.41
C VAL A 81 -2.78 10.06 5.79
N HIS A 82 -2.73 9.99 4.46
CA HIS A 82 -2.96 8.77 3.69
C HIS A 82 -1.66 8.34 3.03
N MET A 83 -1.29 7.07 3.17
CA MET A 83 -0.12 6.45 2.53
C MET A 83 -0.55 5.23 1.73
N ARG A 84 -0.09 5.12 0.47
CA ARG A 84 -0.42 3.97 -0.38
C ARG A 84 0.74 3.45 -1.22
N PHE A 85 0.76 2.13 -1.42
CA PHE A 85 1.64 1.41 -2.34
C PHE A 85 3.15 1.66 -2.14
N LEU A 86 3.57 1.76 -0.88
CA LEU A 86 4.98 1.90 -0.48
C LEU A 86 5.52 0.63 0.22
N CYS A 87 4.79 -0.49 0.22
CA CYS A 87 5.23 -1.75 0.84
C CYS A 87 6.59 -2.27 0.31
N ILE A 88 6.97 -1.88 -0.91
CA ILE A 88 8.24 -2.26 -1.55
C ILE A 88 9.36 -1.23 -1.41
N ALA A 89 9.15 -0.18 -0.62
CA ALA A 89 10.08 0.95 -0.50
C ALA A 89 10.93 0.90 0.79
N PHE A 90 10.45 0.25 1.85
CA PHE A 90 11.07 0.28 3.17
C PHE A 90 11.27 -1.12 3.75
N THR A 91 12.32 -1.27 4.54
CA THR A 91 12.52 -2.47 5.37
C THR A 91 11.54 -2.49 6.56
N GLU A 92 11.41 -3.63 7.25
CA GLU A 92 10.58 -3.72 8.47
C GLU A 92 11.02 -2.71 9.55
N ASP A 93 12.33 -2.60 9.77
CA ASP A 93 12.93 -1.65 10.73
C ASP A 93 12.54 -0.21 10.39
N GLU A 94 12.54 0.13 9.10
CA GLU A 94 12.16 1.47 8.65
C GLU A 94 10.67 1.72 8.79
N TRP A 95 9.82 0.73 8.52
CA TRP A 95 8.39 0.83 8.78
C TRP A 95 8.10 1.14 10.25
N GLU A 96 8.69 0.35 11.14
CA GLU A 96 8.44 0.44 12.59
C GLU A 96 9.07 1.69 13.22
N HIS A 97 10.31 2.03 12.85
CA HIS A 97 11.09 3.05 13.55
C HIS A 97 11.23 4.38 12.80
N LYS A 98 10.77 4.46 11.54
CA LYS A 98 10.82 5.70 10.77
C LYS A 98 9.45 6.10 10.20
N VAL A 99 8.81 5.22 9.43
CA VAL A 99 7.60 5.55 8.67
C VAL A 99 6.41 5.79 9.59
N ILE A 100 6.07 4.83 10.45
CA ILE A 100 4.93 4.97 11.37
C ILE A 100 5.13 6.14 12.35
N PRO A 101 6.32 6.33 12.95
CA PRO A 101 6.61 7.52 13.74
C PRO A 101 6.42 8.83 12.96
N GLU A 102 6.84 8.90 11.70
CA GLU A 102 6.69 10.10 10.88
C GLU A 102 5.23 10.39 10.52
N LEU A 103 4.46 9.36 10.14
CA LEU A 103 3.01 9.48 9.94
C LEU A 103 2.31 10.02 11.20
N THR A 104 2.69 9.47 12.36
CA THR A 104 2.18 9.88 13.67
C THR A 104 2.61 11.31 14.04
N ARG A 105 3.81 11.73 13.65
CA ARG A 105 4.32 13.08 13.86
C ARG A 105 3.51 14.13 13.09
N LEU A 106 3.16 13.80 11.84
CA LEU A 106 2.52 14.70 10.90
C LEU A 106 1.02 14.89 11.18
N VAL A 107 0.35 13.85 11.65
CA VAL A 107 -1.09 13.91 11.97
C VAL A 107 -1.33 14.62 13.30
N LYS A 108 -2.34 15.49 13.36
CA LYS A 108 -2.78 16.18 14.58
C LYS A 108 -3.39 15.20 15.59
N PRO A 109 -3.38 15.54 16.89
CA PRO A 109 -4.26 14.91 17.87
C PRO A 109 -5.69 14.87 17.36
N GLY A 110 -6.32 13.69 17.39
CA GLY A 110 -7.67 13.44 16.89
C GLY A 110 -7.80 13.24 15.38
N GLY A 111 -6.70 13.44 14.62
CA GLY A 111 -6.61 13.16 13.20
C GLY A 111 -6.37 11.68 12.89
N TYR A 112 -6.43 11.34 11.61
CA TYR A 112 -6.39 9.95 11.14
C TYR A 112 -5.18 9.66 10.24
N ILE A 113 -4.66 8.45 10.36
CA ILE A 113 -3.72 7.84 9.43
C ILE A 113 -4.48 6.74 8.67
N GLU A 114 -4.32 6.68 7.35
CA GLU A 114 -4.72 5.54 6.54
C GLU A 114 -3.52 4.98 5.79
N ILE A 115 -3.27 3.68 5.90
CA ILE A 115 -2.28 2.96 5.10
C ILE A 115 -3.01 1.98 4.19
N MET A 116 -2.81 2.10 2.88
CA MET A 116 -3.37 1.21 1.86
C MET A 116 -2.27 0.48 1.09
N GLU A 117 -2.21 -0.85 1.21
CA GLU A 117 -1.20 -1.66 0.52
C GLU A 117 -1.82 -2.86 -0.20
N ALA A 118 -1.14 -3.31 -1.26
CA ALA A 118 -1.45 -4.57 -1.91
C ALA A 118 -0.67 -5.71 -1.24
N ASP A 119 -1.34 -6.83 -1.02
CA ASP A 119 -0.70 -8.09 -0.65
C ASP A 119 -0.06 -8.71 -1.90
N LEU A 120 1.24 -9.00 -1.80
CA LEU A 120 1.99 -9.64 -2.88
C LEU A 120 1.69 -11.15 -2.99
N GLN A 121 0.86 -11.70 -2.11
CA GLN A 121 0.35 -13.07 -2.23
C GLN A 121 -0.86 -13.18 -3.17
N PHE A 122 -0.61 -13.03 -4.48
CA PHE A 122 -1.61 -13.26 -5.51
C PHE A 122 -2.29 -14.63 -5.36
N LYS A 123 -3.62 -14.64 -5.39
CA LYS A 123 -4.46 -15.82 -5.35
C LYS A 123 -4.81 -16.25 -6.78
N HIS A 124 -4.88 -17.57 -6.99
CA HIS A 124 -5.07 -18.19 -8.31
C HIS A 124 -4.04 -17.75 -9.36
N LEU A 125 -2.82 -17.42 -8.93
CA LEU A 125 -1.74 -17.09 -9.86
C LEU A 125 -1.27 -18.35 -10.61
N GLY A 126 -1.23 -18.29 -11.94
CA GLY A 126 -0.73 -19.36 -12.79
C GLY A 126 0.77 -19.62 -12.64
N ASN A 127 1.27 -20.63 -13.35
CA ASN A 127 2.66 -21.08 -13.20
C ASN A 127 3.65 -20.05 -13.75
N ASN A 128 3.34 -19.45 -14.90
CA ASN A 128 4.18 -18.43 -15.50
C ASN A 128 4.18 -17.15 -14.65
N GLY A 129 3.02 -16.73 -14.16
CA GLY A 129 2.92 -15.65 -13.18
C GLY A 129 3.76 -15.89 -11.91
N ARG A 130 3.81 -17.14 -11.44
CA ARG A 130 4.55 -17.52 -10.22
C ARG A 130 6.07 -17.47 -10.40
N ILE A 131 6.59 -17.71 -11.60
CA ILE A 131 8.01 -17.51 -11.91
C ILE A 131 8.40 -16.06 -11.64
N PHE A 132 7.60 -15.12 -12.15
CA PHE A 132 7.82 -13.70 -11.96
C PHE A 132 7.69 -13.26 -10.51
N LEU A 133 6.64 -13.73 -9.82
CA LEU A 133 6.45 -13.44 -8.40
C LEU A 133 7.67 -13.91 -7.59
N ASN A 134 8.15 -15.13 -7.81
CA ASN A 134 9.30 -15.66 -7.10
C ASN A 134 10.58 -14.85 -7.35
N ALA A 135 10.82 -14.43 -8.59
CA ALA A 135 11.96 -13.57 -8.92
C ALA A 135 11.85 -12.22 -8.20
N TRP A 136 10.66 -11.65 -8.12
CA TRP A 136 10.42 -10.39 -7.42
C TRP A 136 10.57 -10.51 -5.90
N LEU A 137 10.02 -11.56 -5.28
CA LEU A 137 10.18 -11.82 -3.85
C LEU A 137 11.66 -11.98 -3.47
N GLN A 138 12.45 -12.64 -4.32
CA GLN A 138 13.89 -12.78 -4.10
C GLN A 138 14.64 -11.45 -4.25
N ASP A 139 14.28 -10.60 -5.22
CA ASP A 139 14.84 -9.25 -5.34
C ASP A 139 14.53 -8.39 -4.10
N LEU A 140 13.29 -8.43 -3.62
CA LEU A 140 12.87 -7.72 -2.40
C LEU A 140 13.65 -8.22 -1.17
N ASN A 141 13.74 -9.53 -0.99
CA ASN A 141 14.50 -10.14 0.11
C ASN A 141 15.99 -9.78 0.04
N SER A 142 16.59 -9.69 -1.16
CA SER A 142 17.99 -9.28 -1.33
C SER A 142 18.26 -7.83 -0.88
N ARG A 143 17.21 -7.02 -0.81
CA ARG A 143 17.20 -5.64 -0.31
C ARG A 143 16.66 -5.53 1.13
N PHE A 144 16.44 -6.66 1.81
CA PHE A 144 15.85 -6.75 3.16
C PHE A 144 14.43 -6.17 3.27
N ILE A 145 13.70 -6.14 2.15
CA ILE A 145 12.33 -5.67 2.08
C ILE A 145 11.39 -6.86 2.28
N ASN A 146 10.54 -6.81 3.30
CA ASN A 146 9.58 -7.87 3.56
C ASN A 146 8.37 -7.77 2.61
N PRO A 147 8.18 -8.73 1.68
CA PRO A 147 7.04 -8.69 0.75
C PRO A 147 5.68 -8.93 1.41
N LEU A 148 5.66 -9.37 2.67
CA LEU A 148 4.48 -9.64 3.49
C LEU A 148 4.28 -8.58 4.59
N ILE A 149 4.88 -7.40 4.42
CA ILE A 149 4.82 -6.32 5.42
C ILE A 149 3.41 -5.96 5.84
N ILE A 150 2.43 -6.05 4.94
CA ILE A 150 1.03 -5.71 5.22
C ILE A 150 0.44 -6.50 6.38
N HIS A 151 0.90 -7.75 6.58
CA HIS A 151 0.48 -8.62 7.69
C HIS A 151 1.12 -8.24 9.04
N LYS A 152 2.04 -7.27 9.05
CA LYS A 152 2.68 -6.72 10.26
C LYS A 152 2.27 -5.29 10.58
N LEU A 153 1.82 -4.52 9.60
CA LEU A 153 1.51 -3.09 9.77
C LEU A 153 0.47 -2.81 10.86
N GLU A 154 -0.57 -3.65 10.98
CA GLU A 154 -1.57 -3.52 12.05
C GLU A 154 -0.91 -3.65 13.43
N GLY A 155 0.00 -4.62 13.59
CA GLY A 155 0.76 -4.83 14.82
C GLY A 155 1.65 -3.63 15.18
N TYR A 156 2.32 -3.03 14.20
CA TYR A 156 3.13 -1.84 14.43
C TYR A 156 2.30 -0.62 14.84
N LEU A 157 1.11 -0.45 14.26
CA LEU A 157 0.18 0.62 14.67
C LEU A 157 -0.31 0.37 16.10
N HIS A 158 -0.63 -0.87 16.47
CA HIS A 158 -0.99 -1.22 17.85
C HIS A 158 0.15 -1.00 18.85
N ALA A 159 1.39 -1.20 18.43
CA ALA A 159 2.58 -0.97 19.25
C ALA A 159 2.89 0.53 19.43
N THR A 160 2.24 1.42 18.67
CA THR A 160 2.47 2.87 18.72
C THR A 160 1.57 3.53 19.78
N PRO A 161 2.10 3.98 20.94
CA PRO A 161 1.26 4.40 22.07
C PRO A 161 0.36 5.61 21.81
N ALA A 162 0.69 6.43 20.81
CA ALA A 162 -0.08 7.62 20.43
C ALA A 162 -1.28 7.30 19.53
N LEU A 163 -1.45 6.05 19.09
CA LEU A 163 -2.50 5.63 18.18
C LEU A 163 -3.52 4.71 18.86
N HIS A 164 -4.79 4.87 18.49
CA HIS A 164 -5.90 4.05 18.96
C HIS A 164 -6.98 3.90 17.86
N ASN A 165 -8.06 3.17 18.15
CA ASN A 165 -9.16 2.92 17.21
C ASN A 165 -8.66 2.37 15.86
N ILE A 166 -7.78 1.37 15.93
CA ILE A 166 -7.19 0.76 14.75
C ILE A 166 -8.22 -0.16 14.09
N VAL A 167 -8.40 0.00 12.78
CA VAL A 167 -9.34 -0.80 11.99
C VAL A 167 -8.63 -1.27 10.73
N LEU A 168 -8.64 -2.59 10.50
CA LEU A 168 -8.15 -3.19 9.27
C LEU A 168 -9.32 -3.71 8.44
N GLU A 169 -9.36 -3.30 7.17
CA GLU A 169 -10.26 -3.80 6.15
C GLU A 169 -9.46 -4.38 4.99
N HIS A 170 -9.99 -5.38 4.28
CA HIS A 170 -9.39 -5.87 3.05
C HIS A 170 -10.43 -6.15 1.98
N ARG A 171 -10.00 -6.08 0.72
CA ARG A 171 -10.83 -6.31 -0.46
C ARG A 171 -10.03 -7.03 -1.54
N PRO A 172 -10.64 -8.01 -2.23
CA PRO A 172 -10.02 -8.63 -3.39
C PRO A 172 -10.04 -7.65 -4.57
N ASN A 173 -8.90 -7.56 -5.26
CA ASN A 173 -8.72 -6.80 -6.49
C ASN A 173 -8.44 -7.79 -7.62
N PRO A 174 -9.30 -7.84 -8.64
CA PRO A 174 -9.05 -8.71 -9.77
C PRO A 174 -7.79 -8.26 -10.51
N VAL A 175 -7.12 -9.20 -11.17
CA VAL A 175 -5.94 -8.98 -11.99
C VAL A 175 -6.21 -9.67 -13.32
N GLY A 176 -6.31 -8.91 -14.41
CA GLY A 176 -6.70 -9.38 -15.74
C GLY A 176 -8.01 -8.77 -16.24
N ASP A 177 -8.27 -8.92 -17.54
CA ASP A 177 -9.45 -8.41 -18.22
C ASP A 177 -10.77 -8.97 -17.66
N TRP A 178 -10.74 -10.17 -17.04
CA TRP A 178 -11.90 -10.76 -16.34
C TRP A 178 -12.46 -9.85 -15.23
N GLY A 179 -11.61 -9.01 -14.65
CA GLY A 179 -11.97 -7.99 -13.66
C GLY A 179 -12.48 -6.66 -14.23
N GLY A 180 -12.75 -6.62 -15.54
CA GLY A 180 -13.09 -5.39 -16.25
C GLY A 180 -11.96 -4.36 -16.20
N ARG A 181 -12.32 -3.07 -16.20
CA ARG A 181 -11.34 -1.97 -16.29
C ARG A 181 -10.33 -1.99 -15.14
N ILE A 182 -10.75 -2.28 -13.91
CA ILE A 182 -9.87 -2.29 -12.73
C ILE A 182 -8.89 -3.46 -12.85
N GLY A 183 -9.37 -4.64 -13.21
CA GLY A 183 -8.50 -5.81 -13.37
C GLY A 183 -7.46 -5.64 -14.48
N LYS A 184 -7.84 -4.99 -15.58
CA LYS A 184 -6.89 -4.65 -16.65
C LYS A 184 -5.76 -3.74 -16.18
N VAL A 185 -6.11 -2.66 -15.47
CA VAL A 185 -5.10 -1.73 -14.92
C VAL A 185 -4.19 -2.45 -13.91
N ALA A 186 -4.75 -3.32 -13.06
CA ALA A 186 -3.95 -4.12 -12.12
C ALA A 186 -2.97 -5.07 -12.84
N ALA A 187 -3.40 -5.70 -13.94
CA ALA A 187 -2.52 -6.52 -14.77
C ALA A 187 -1.40 -5.68 -15.42
N ASP A 188 -1.70 -4.49 -15.94
CA ASP A 188 -0.70 -3.60 -16.52
C ASP A 188 0.37 -3.17 -15.49
N ILE A 189 -0.04 -2.92 -14.23
CA ILE A 189 0.87 -2.63 -13.12
C ILE A 189 1.79 -3.83 -12.86
N PHE A 190 1.21 -5.04 -12.75
CA PHE A 190 1.99 -6.25 -12.53
C PHE A 190 3.00 -6.51 -13.66
N VAL A 191 2.58 -6.36 -14.92
CA VAL A 191 3.46 -6.51 -16.09
C VAL A 191 4.56 -5.44 -16.09
N SER A 192 4.26 -4.21 -15.69
CA SER A 192 5.26 -3.13 -15.58
C SER A 192 6.31 -3.45 -14.50
N LEU A 193 5.89 -4.01 -13.37
CA LEU A 193 6.81 -4.49 -12.33
C LEU A 193 7.70 -5.61 -12.84
N ILE A 194 7.17 -6.58 -13.59
CA ILE A 194 7.96 -7.63 -14.23
C ILE A 194 9.02 -7.06 -15.15
N ARG A 195 8.63 -6.13 -16.03
CA ARG A 195 9.56 -5.48 -16.97
C ARG A 195 10.69 -4.74 -16.25
N SER A 196 10.45 -4.19 -15.06
CA SER A 196 11.51 -3.56 -14.25
C SER A 196 12.58 -4.55 -13.74
N LEU A 197 12.28 -5.85 -13.79
CA LEU A 197 13.18 -6.93 -13.39
C LEU A 197 13.76 -7.70 -14.59
N GLU A 198 13.48 -7.27 -15.82
CA GLU A 198 13.79 -8.02 -17.05
C GLU A 198 15.22 -8.56 -17.08
N THR A 199 16.23 -7.68 -16.98
CA THR A 199 17.65 -8.07 -17.07
C THR A 199 18.01 -9.11 -16.00
N ARG A 200 17.52 -8.94 -14.76
CA ARG A 200 17.76 -9.91 -13.67
C ARG A 200 17.13 -11.27 -13.94
N ILE A 201 15.92 -11.28 -14.50
CA ILE A 201 15.19 -12.52 -14.80
C ILE A 201 15.86 -13.24 -15.98
N ILE A 202 16.16 -12.51 -17.05
CA ILE A 202 16.85 -13.02 -18.24
C ILE A 202 18.18 -13.67 -17.85
N ASP A 203 19.03 -12.94 -17.12
CA ASP A 203 20.36 -13.43 -16.74
C ASP A 203 20.27 -14.66 -15.85
N ARG A 204 19.34 -14.66 -14.88
CA ARG A 204 19.15 -15.76 -13.94
C ARG A 204 18.59 -17.03 -14.58
N MET A 205 17.66 -16.87 -15.51
CA MET A 205 16.96 -17.99 -16.14
C MET A 205 17.63 -18.44 -17.44
N GLY A 206 18.60 -17.69 -17.95
CA GLY A 206 19.24 -17.97 -19.24
C GLY A 206 18.30 -17.82 -20.43
N LEU A 207 17.37 -16.87 -20.35
CA LEU A 207 16.38 -16.60 -21.41
C LEU A 207 16.93 -15.64 -22.45
N THR A 208 16.35 -15.66 -23.64
CA THR A 208 16.43 -14.56 -24.61
C THR A 208 15.36 -13.51 -24.31
N SER A 209 15.53 -12.28 -24.80
CA SER A 209 14.49 -11.24 -24.70
C SER A 209 13.17 -11.66 -25.35
N ALA A 210 13.22 -12.47 -26.41
CA ALA A 210 12.02 -12.99 -27.07
C ALA A 210 11.26 -13.99 -26.18
N GLU A 211 11.97 -14.95 -25.58
CA GLU A 211 11.39 -15.90 -24.63
C GLU A 211 10.84 -15.20 -23.37
N PHE A 212 11.50 -14.14 -22.90
CA PHE A 212 11.00 -13.34 -21.78
C PHE A 212 9.67 -12.64 -22.13
N GLN A 213 9.57 -12.05 -23.32
CA GLN A 213 8.36 -11.39 -23.78
C GLN A 213 7.21 -12.40 -23.97
N GLU A 214 7.50 -13.58 -24.52
CA GLU A 214 6.53 -14.67 -24.64
C GLU A 214 6.02 -15.14 -23.26
N LEU A 215 6.92 -15.24 -22.28
CA LEU A 215 6.57 -15.62 -20.90
C LEU A 215 5.64 -14.59 -20.23
N ILE A 216 5.83 -13.29 -20.49
CA ILE A 216 4.93 -12.23 -20.03
C ILE A 216 3.52 -12.43 -20.62
N GLU A 217 3.43 -12.76 -21.91
CA GLU A 217 2.15 -12.98 -22.58
C GLU A 217 1.42 -14.20 -22.03
N PHE A 218 2.13 -15.30 -21.76
CA PHE A 218 1.55 -16.46 -21.09
C PHE A 218 1.06 -16.13 -19.68
N ALA A 219 1.83 -15.39 -18.89
CA ALA A 219 1.39 -14.96 -17.56
C ALA A 219 0.15 -14.06 -17.62
N ALA A 220 0.08 -13.14 -18.59
CA ALA A 220 -1.09 -12.29 -18.80
C ALA A 220 -2.34 -13.09 -19.20
N HIS A 221 -2.18 -14.15 -19.98
CA HIS A 221 -3.27 -15.08 -20.30
C HIS A 221 -3.76 -15.83 -19.06
N GLU A 222 -2.82 -16.36 -18.26
CA GLU A 222 -3.13 -17.10 -17.02
C GLU A 222 -3.98 -16.28 -16.04
N PHE A 223 -3.76 -14.96 -15.95
CA PHE A 223 -4.57 -14.07 -15.09
C PHE A 223 -6.06 -14.19 -15.37
N ASN A 224 -6.42 -14.31 -16.66
CA ASN A 224 -7.81 -14.40 -17.11
C ASN A 224 -8.35 -15.82 -16.96
N GLU A 225 -7.57 -16.83 -17.31
CA GLU A 225 -8.01 -18.24 -17.20
C GLU A 225 -8.26 -18.65 -15.75
N GLN A 226 -7.42 -18.19 -14.84
CA GLN A 226 -7.46 -18.59 -13.43
C GLN A 226 -8.27 -17.64 -12.55
N ASN A 227 -8.75 -16.52 -13.11
CA ASN A 227 -9.35 -15.42 -12.35
C ASN A 227 -8.42 -14.97 -11.20
N THR A 228 -7.17 -14.65 -11.54
CA THR A 228 -6.15 -14.23 -10.57
C THR A 228 -6.55 -12.93 -9.89
N TYR A 229 -6.42 -12.87 -8.56
CA TYR A 229 -6.69 -11.65 -7.79
C TYR A 229 -5.65 -11.44 -6.68
N ALA A 230 -5.52 -10.20 -6.20
CA ALA A 230 -4.70 -9.84 -5.05
C ALA A 230 -5.54 -9.11 -4.01
N GLU A 231 -5.27 -9.31 -2.73
CA GLU A 231 -5.96 -8.56 -1.67
C GLU A 231 -5.31 -7.17 -1.52
N SER A 232 -6.11 -6.12 -1.40
CA SER A 232 -5.64 -4.85 -0.85
C SER A 232 -6.17 -4.67 0.55
N TYR A 233 -5.31 -4.20 1.44
CA TYR A 233 -5.63 -3.91 2.82
C TYR A 233 -5.67 -2.39 3.02
N ARG A 234 -6.56 -1.94 3.88
CA ARG A 234 -6.64 -0.56 4.38
C ARG A 234 -6.62 -0.62 5.89
N ILE A 235 -5.66 0.06 6.50
CA ILE A 235 -5.55 0.16 7.94
C ILE A 235 -5.71 1.61 8.34
N TYR A 236 -6.70 1.87 9.18
CA TYR A 236 -6.97 3.18 9.75
C TYR A 236 -6.48 3.21 11.19
N ALA A 237 -5.86 4.31 11.60
CA ALA A 237 -5.52 4.57 12.99
C ALA A 237 -5.84 6.02 13.32
N ARG A 238 -6.28 6.28 14.55
CA ARG A 238 -6.52 7.64 15.03
C ARG A 238 -5.47 8.02 16.04
N LYS A 239 -4.97 9.25 15.97
CA LYS A 239 -4.06 9.78 17.00
C LYS A 239 -4.85 10.26 18.21
N ILE A 240 -4.41 9.90 19.41
CA ILE A 240 -5.05 10.27 20.67
C ILE A 240 -5.11 11.80 20.81
N CYS A 241 -6.24 12.30 21.33
CA CYS A 241 -6.45 13.67 21.78
C CYS A 241 -7.19 13.72 23.11
N ASP A 242 -7.15 14.88 23.78
CA ASP A 242 -7.75 15.08 25.10
C ASP A 242 -9.27 14.78 25.13
N ASP A 243 -9.96 14.93 23.99
CA ASP A 243 -11.39 14.66 23.85
C ASP A 243 -11.75 13.17 23.83
N ASP A 244 -10.77 12.26 23.79
CA ASP A 244 -11.02 10.81 23.65
C ASP A 244 -11.41 10.11 24.95
N GLY A 245 -11.39 10.82 26.09
CA GLY A 245 -11.81 10.26 27.38
C GLY A 245 -11.03 9.00 27.78
N ILE A 246 -9.78 8.84 27.31
CA ILE A 246 -8.93 7.71 27.65
C ILE A 246 -8.40 7.94 29.06
N GLU A 247 -9.05 7.35 30.06
CA GLU A 247 -8.47 7.23 31.40
C GLU A 247 -7.15 6.46 31.26
N ALA A 248 -6.06 7.02 31.81
CA ALA A 248 -4.75 6.39 31.86
C ALA A 248 -4.85 5.06 32.63
N GLY A 249 -5.09 3.97 31.90
CA GLY A 249 -5.21 2.63 32.45
C GLY A 249 -3.90 2.17 33.06
N SER A 250 -3.96 1.83 34.35
CA SER A 250 -2.88 1.29 35.16
C SER A 250 -2.16 0.13 34.47
N SER A 251 -0.83 0.22 34.40
CA SER A 251 0.03 -0.90 34.04
C SER A 251 -0.08 -2.02 35.08
N THR A 252 -0.80 -3.11 34.76
CA THR A 252 -0.59 -4.40 35.42
C THR A 252 0.06 -5.34 34.43
N LEU A 253 1.38 -5.48 34.58
CA LEU A 253 2.16 -6.59 34.04
C LEU A 253 1.58 -7.91 34.56
N THR A 254 1.11 -8.77 33.66
CA THR A 254 0.96 -10.19 33.94
C THR A 254 1.84 -10.98 32.98
N SER A 255 2.84 -11.64 33.56
CA SER A 255 3.79 -12.52 32.88
C SER A 255 3.10 -13.71 32.19
N PRO A 256 3.65 -14.22 31.07
CA PRO A 256 3.14 -15.42 30.43
C PRO A 256 3.75 -16.66 31.09
N THR A 257 2.91 -17.58 31.56
CA THR A 257 3.34 -18.96 31.83
C THR A 257 2.25 -19.94 31.41
N ALA A 258 2.61 -20.74 30.39
CA ALA A 258 2.17 -22.09 30.05
C ALA A 258 0.67 -22.41 29.94
N MET A 259 0.26 -22.85 28.74
CA MET A 259 -0.39 -24.16 28.60
C MET A 259 -0.07 -24.79 27.23
N MET A 260 0.38 -26.03 27.31
CA MET A 260 0.76 -26.94 26.23
C MET A 260 -0.10 -28.19 26.41
N SER A 261 -0.96 -28.50 25.42
CA SER A 261 -1.63 -29.79 25.12
C SER A 261 -2.89 -29.45 24.31
N SER A 262 -3.31 -30.14 23.25
CA SER A 262 -3.07 -31.50 22.81
C SER A 262 -3.37 -31.60 21.31
N VAL A 263 -2.67 -32.53 20.67
CA VAL A 263 -2.83 -32.98 19.29
C VAL A 263 -4.10 -33.82 19.16
N ASP A 264 -4.86 -33.62 18.07
CA ASP A 264 -5.63 -34.72 17.47
C ASP A 264 -5.54 -34.63 15.94
N ALA A 265 -5.26 -35.77 15.35
CA ALA A 265 -4.95 -36.00 13.96
C ALA A 265 -6.18 -36.52 13.22
N GLU A 266 -6.50 -35.95 12.05
CA GLU A 266 -7.31 -36.64 11.04
C GLU A 266 -6.64 -36.57 9.67
N THR A 267 -6.34 -37.77 9.18
CA THR A 267 -5.67 -38.11 7.93
C THR A 267 -6.63 -37.93 6.74
N ARG A 268 -6.20 -37.20 5.69
CA ARG A 268 -6.74 -37.36 4.34
C ARG A 268 -5.61 -37.51 3.33
N HIS A 269 -5.56 -38.70 2.72
CA HIS A 269 -4.68 -39.04 1.60
C HIS A 269 -4.98 -38.16 0.38
N SER A 270 -3.96 -37.48 -0.14
CA SER A 270 -3.91 -37.04 -1.54
C SER A 270 -2.51 -37.31 -2.08
N LYS A 271 -2.47 -37.79 -3.33
CA LYS A 271 -1.29 -38.38 -4.00
C LYS A 271 -0.18 -37.34 -4.18
N GLU A 272 1.03 -37.69 -3.76
CA GLU A 272 2.25 -36.90 -3.90
C GLU A 272 2.67 -36.72 -5.38
N LEU A 273 3.06 -35.50 -5.73
CA LEU A 273 3.78 -35.16 -6.96
C LEU A 273 5.25 -34.82 -6.62
N PRO A 274 6.19 -35.05 -7.56
CA PRO A 274 7.60 -35.26 -7.24
C PRO A 274 8.37 -34.04 -6.68
N GLN A 275 9.25 -34.39 -5.75
CA GLN A 275 10.02 -33.55 -4.84
C GLN A 275 11.22 -32.87 -5.52
N LYS A 276 11.00 -31.74 -6.21
CA LYS A 276 12.09 -30.90 -6.74
C LYS A 276 11.99 -29.39 -6.47
N TYR A 277 11.02 -28.91 -5.68
CA TYR A 277 10.82 -27.46 -5.47
C TYR A 277 10.60 -27.03 -4.01
N TYR A 278 11.26 -27.66 -3.05
CA TYR A 278 11.28 -27.20 -1.65
C TYR A 278 12.70 -26.93 -1.16
N THR A 279 13.14 -25.68 -1.30
CA THR A 279 14.29 -25.04 -0.60
C THR A 279 14.37 -23.60 -1.14
N PHE A 280 14.38 -22.49 -0.39
CA PHE A 280 14.69 -22.20 1.00
C PHE A 280 13.80 -21.04 1.51
N TYR A 281 13.66 -20.97 2.83
CA TYR A 281 13.02 -19.90 3.62
C TYR A 281 13.61 -18.52 3.36
#